data_AF-A0A7S1VJA9-F1
#
_entry.id   AF-A0A7S1VJA9-F1
#
_cell.length_a   1.000
_cell.length_b   1.000
_cell.length_c   1.000
_cell.angle_alpha   90.00
_cell.angle_beta   90.00
_cell.angle_gamma   90.00
#
_symmetry.space_group_name_H-M   'P 1'
#
loop_
_entity.id
_entity.type
_entity.pdbx_description
1 polymer ?
#
loop_
_entity_poly.entity_id
_entity_poly.type
_entity_poly.pdbx_seq_one_letter_code
_entity_poly.pdbx_strand_id
1 'polypeptide(L)'
;KRETYVGLLRSHMVHAGALAIAIHARRVGTHDVEDADWKTLREVVPILKSKYPSVPVLVNGDFYTRQEFTNMMDTTGANGVLLGRPALYNTSIFRKPTTATTATNNDPPFGYKSPLLLDKTRVIQEYLGKCLRYQPYYKNV
;
A
#
# COMPACT_ATOMS: atom_id res chain seq x y z
N LYS A 1 10.35 26.08 -0.30
CA LYS A 1 11.13 24.94 -0.86
C LYS A 1 10.34 23.62 -0.87
N ARG A 2 9.63 23.23 0.22
CA ARG A 2 8.82 21.99 0.27
C ARG A 2 7.58 22.02 -0.64
N GLU A 3 6.85 23.15 -0.67
CA GLU A 3 5.69 23.35 -1.56
C GLU A 3 6.03 23.30 -3.06
N THR A 4 7.24 23.72 -3.43
CA THR A 4 7.63 23.92 -4.83
C THR A 4 7.86 22.59 -5.55
N TYR A 5 8.54 21.62 -4.93
CA TYR A 5 8.78 20.29 -5.53
C TYR A 5 7.52 19.43 -5.60
N VAL A 6 6.73 19.51 -4.53
CA VAL A 6 5.42 18.87 -4.32
C VAL A 6 4.42 19.37 -5.37
N GLY A 7 4.43 20.66 -5.70
CA GLY A 7 3.54 21.23 -6.72
C GLY A 7 3.96 20.94 -8.16
N LEU A 8 5.27 20.97 -8.46
CA LEU A 8 5.78 20.95 -9.84
C LEU A 8 5.75 19.55 -10.49
N LEU A 9 6.32 18.53 -9.82
CA LEU A 9 6.39 17.16 -10.38
C LEU A 9 4.99 16.55 -10.62
N ARG A 10 4.03 16.92 -9.78
CA ARG A 10 2.69 16.32 -9.77
C ARG A 10 1.77 16.91 -10.82
N SER A 11 1.95 18.17 -11.15
CA SER A 11 1.27 18.80 -12.28
C SER A 11 1.65 18.09 -13.58
N HIS A 12 2.94 17.82 -13.79
CA HIS A 12 3.39 17.24 -15.07
C HIS A 12 2.87 15.82 -15.28
N MET A 13 2.83 14.96 -14.24
CA MET A 13 2.29 13.61 -14.38
C MET A 13 0.82 13.59 -14.79
N VAL A 14 -0.01 14.46 -14.17
CA VAL A 14 -1.44 14.54 -14.53
C VAL A 14 -1.62 15.08 -15.94
N HIS A 15 -0.91 16.16 -16.31
CA HIS A 15 -0.99 16.72 -17.67
C HIS A 15 -0.44 15.77 -18.73
N ALA A 16 0.48 14.88 -18.37
CA ALA A 16 0.96 13.81 -19.24
C ALA A 16 -0.02 12.63 -19.39
N GLY A 17 -1.18 12.68 -18.73
CA GLY A 17 -2.23 11.66 -18.87
C GLY A 17 -2.11 10.48 -17.91
N ALA A 18 -1.42 10.63 -16.77
CA ALA A 18 -1.36 9.58 -15.77
C ALA A 18 -2.76 9.21 -15.23
N LEU A 19 -3.11 7.92 -15.32
CA LEU A 19 -4.40 7.39 -14.85
C LEU A 19 -4.47 7.20 -13.33
N ALA A 20 -3.33 7.16 -12.65
CA ALA A 20 -3.21 7.09 -11.20
C ALA A 20 -1.82 7.60 -10.77
N ILE A 21 -1.71 8.02 -9.50
CA ILE A 21 -0.44 8.46 -8.92
C ILE A 21 -0.17 7.63 -7.67
N ALA A 22 1.03 7.06 -7.60
CA ALA A 22 1.53 6.42 -6.40
C ALA A 22 2.61 7.29 -5.73
N ILE A 23 2.54 7.44 -4.42
CA ILE A 23 3.50 8.23 -3.64
C ILE A 23 4.17 7.34 -2.62
N HIS A 24 5.48 7.17 -2.76
CA HIS A 24 6.31 6.58 -1.73
C HIS A 24 6.68 7.64 -0.71
N ALA A 25 6.45 7.34 0.56
CA ALA A 25 6.77 8.19 1.71
C ALA A 25 8.28 8.24 2.01
N ARG A 26 9.13 8.23 0.99
CA ARG A 26 10.58 8.38 1.09
C ARG A 26 11.06 9.29 -0.01
N ARG A 27 12.22 9.92 0.20
CA ARG A 27 12.86 10.72 -0.83
C ARG A 27 13.86 9.85 -1.57
N VAL A 28 14.11 10.19 -2.83
CA VAL A 28 15.23 9.58 -3.56
C VAL A 28 16.51 9.89 -2.79
N GLY A 29 17.31 8.86 -2.51
CA GLY A 29 18.56 8.98 -1.75
C GLY A 29 18.45 8.74 -0.24
N THR A 30 17.26 8.54 0.33
CA THR A 30 17.14 8.04 1.71
C THR A 30 17.39 6.54 1.76
N HIS A 31 18.12 6.04 2.76
CA HIS A 31 18.38 4.61 2.92
C HIS A 31 17.13 3.84 3.39
N ASP A 32 17.05 2.55 3.05
CA ASP A 32 15.90 1.67 3.38
C ASP A 32 15.66 1.45 4.89
N VAL A 33 16.65 1.84 5.71
CA VAL A 33 16.61 1.84 7.18
C VAL A 33 15.90 3.06 7.76
N GLU A 34 15.71 4.13 6.99
CA GLU A 34 14.91 5.28 7.44
C GLU A 34 13.42 4.98 7.31
N ASP A 35 12.65 5.30 8.35
CA ASP A 35 11.20 5.12 8.36
C ASP A 35 10.51 5.98 7.29
N ALA A 36 9.40 5.46 6.76
CA ALA A 36 8.53 6.22 5.87
C ALA A 36 7.98 7.51 6.52
N ASP A 37 8.13 8.64 5.83
CA ASP A 37 7.59 9.94 6.24
C ASP A 37 6.08 10.03 5.96
N TRP A 38 5.31 9.44 6.86
CA TRP A 38 3.85 9.51 6.84
C TRP A 38 3.29 10.91 7.07
N LYS A 39 4.07 11.84 7.66
CA LYS A 39 3.64 13.24 7.80
C LYS A 39 3.55 13.89 6.42
N THR A 40 4.55 13.68 5.57
CA THR A 40 4.51 14.15 4.19
C THR A 40 3.30 13.59 3.43
N LEU A 41 2.94 12.31 3.60
CA LEU A 41 1.72 11.76 2.97
C LEU A 41 0.45 12.50 3.42
N ARG A 42 0.32 12.76 4.72
CA ARG A 42 -0.84 13.48 5.29
C ARG A 42 -0.97 14.92 4.79
N GLU A 43 0.13 15.57 4.47
CA GLU A 43 0.13 16.91 3.89
C GLU A 43 -0.21 16.87 2.38
N VAL A 44 0.36 15.90 1.67
CA VAL A 44 0.40 15.87 0.21
C VAL A 44 -0.86 15.32 -0.44
N VAL A 45 -1.39 14.23 0.10
CA VAL A 45 -2.49 13.50 -0.53
C VAL A 45 -3.76 14.36 -0.59
N PRO A 46 -4.17 15.08 0.48
CA PRO A 46 -5.35 15.94 0.41
C PRO A 46 -5.24 17.03 -0.65
N ILE A 47 -4.05 17.63 -0.82
CA ILE A 47 -3.79 18.65 -1.85
C ILE A 47 -4.00 18.06 -3.25
N LEU A 48 -3.46 16.87 -3.51
CA LEU A 48 -3.64 16.18 -4.79
C LEU A 48 -5.09 15.82 -5.06
N LYS A 49 -5.78 15.26 -4.07
CA LYS A 49 -7.19 14.88 -4.16
C LYS A 49 -8.09 16.08 -4.43
N SER A 50 -7.80 17.23 -3.80
CA SER A 50 -8.51 18.48 -4.02
C SER A 50 -8.27 19.03 -5.44
N LYS A 51 -7.02 19.01 -5.91
CA LYS A 51 -6.66 19.58 -7.22
C LYS A 51 -7.06 18.69 -8.40
N TYR A 52 -6.99 17.37 -8.23
CA TYR A 52 -7.21 16.37 -9.28
C TYR A 52 -8.15 15.27 -8.77
N PRO A 53 -9.44 15.56 -8.54
CA PRO A 53 -10.36 14.64 -7.88
C PRO A 53 -10.59 13.33 -8.64
N SER A 54 -10.43 13.36 -9.97
CA SER A 54 -10.59 12.20 -10.85
C SER A 54 -9.38 11.27 -10.90
N VAL A 55 -8.21 11.69 -10.43
CA VAL A 55 -6.99 10.87 -10.45
C VAL A 55 -6.87 10.11 -9.12
N PRO A 56 -6.92 8.76 -9.12
CA PRO A 56 -6.69 7.97 -7.94
C PRO A 56 -5.28 8.17 -7.38
N VAL A 57 -5.18 8.36 -6.07
CA VAL A 57 -3.90 8.49 -5.36
C VAL A 57 -3.67 7.27 -4.49
N LEU A 58 -2.57 6.57 -4.70
CA LEU A 58 -2.11 5.44 -3.91
C LEU A 58 -0.92 5.87 -3.04
N VAL A 59 -0.85 5.35 -1.81
CA VAL A 59 0.27 5.62 -0.90
C VAL A 59 1.11 4.38 -0.65
N ASN A 60 2.41 4.57 -0.49
CA ASN A 60 3.37 3.51 -0.22
C ASN A 60 4.34 3.95 0.88
N GLY A 61 4.79 3.00 1.69
CA GLY A 61 5.79 3.24 2.73
C GLY A 61 5.35 2.63 4.05
N ASP A 62 5.99 1.53 4.43
CA ASP A 62 6.00 0.94 5.78
C ASP A 62 4.65 0.63 6.41
N PHE A 63 3.63 0.42 5.59
CA PHE A 63 2.35 -0.12 6.05
C PHE A 63 2.49 -1.61 6.30
N TYR A 64 2.49 -2.05 7.55
CA TYR A 64 2.61 -3.47 7.93
C TYR A 64 1.28 -4.04 8.41
N THR A 65 0.32 -3.18 8.78
CA THR A 65 -0.98 -3.57 9.30
C THR A 65 -2.11 -2.90 8.54
N ARG A 66 -3.27 -3.57 8.52
CA ARG A 66 -4.52 -3.03 7.99
C ARG A 66 -4.97 -1.80 8.73
N GLN A 67 -4.75 -1.74 10.04
CA GLN A 67 -5.06 -0.53 10.78
C GLN A 67 -4.26 0.67 10.28
N GLU A 68 -2.95 0.51 10.05
CA GLU A 68 -2.10 1.60 9.55
C GLU A 68 -2.56 2.09 8.18
N PHE A 69 -2.79 1.17 7.23
CA PHE A 69 -3.21 1.60 5.90
C PHE A 69 -4.66 2.09 5.83
N THR A 70 -5.59 1.52 6.61
CA THR A 70 -6.97 2.04 6.74
C THR A 70 -6.95 3.45 7.31
N ASN A 71 -6.27 3.65 8.45
CA ASN A 71 -6.14 4.98 9.07
C ASN A 71 -5.50 6.00 8.13
N MET A 72 -4.49 5.59 7.36
CA MET A 72 -3.88 6.46 6.35
C MET A 72 -4.88 6.85 5.25
N MET A 73 -5.64 5.91 4.72
CA MET A 73 -6.66 6.20 3.70
C MET A 73 -7.75 7.11 4.26
N ASP A 74 -8.26 6.82 5.46
CA ASP A 74 -9.32 7.60 6.11
C ASP A 74 -8.86 9.05 6.41
N THR A 75 -7.65 9.21 6.92
CA THR A 75 -7.10 10.53 7.27
C THR A 75 -6.78 11.39 6.04
N THR A 76 -6.39 10.77 4.93
CA THR A 76 -5.83 11.51 3.79
C THR A 76 -6.72 11.55 2.55
N GLY A 77 -7.71 10.66 2.46
CA GLY A 77 -8.52 10.45 1.26
C GLY A 77 -7.78 9.68 0.16
N ALA A 78 -6.67 9.00 0.47
CA ALA A 78 -6.00 8.11 -0.47
C ALA A 78 -6.96 7.00 -0.94
N ASN A 79 -6.87 6.63 -2.22
CA ASN A 79 -7.71 5.61 -2.84
C ASN A 79 -7.25 4.17 -2.57
N GLY A 80 -6.03 4.00 -2.06
CA GLY A 80 -5.46 2.70 -1.81
C GLY A 80 -4.03 2.78 -1.31
N VAL A 81 -3.48 1.61 -0.97
CA VAL A 81 -2.08 1.46 -0.56
C VAL A 81 -1.36 0.46 -1.44
N LEU A 82 -0.06 0.70 -1.64
CA LEU A 82 0.85 -0.27 -2.23
C LEU A 82 1.67 -0.91 -1.12
N LEU A 83 1.70 -2.24 -1.07
CA LEU A 83 2.45 -3.01 -0.09
C LEU A 83 3.61 -3.73 -0.76
N GLY A 84 4.84 -3.35 -0.42
CA GLY A 84 6.06 -4.00 -0.90
C GLY A 84 6.53 -5.10 0.07
N ARG A 85 7.46 -4.75 0.96
CA ARG A 85 8.04 -5.66 1.97
C ARG A 85 7.02 -6.54 2.73
N PRO A 86 5.88 -6.03 3.23
CA PRO A 86 4.89 -6.87 3.91
C PRO A 86 4.33 -7.99 3.03
N ALA A 87 4.13 -7.73 1.74
CA ALA A 87 3.63 -8.72 0.79
C ALA A 87 4.65 -9.84 0.53
N LEU A 88 5.95 -9.51 0.52
CA LEU A 88 7.03 -10.49 0.44
C LEU A 88 7.08 -11.38 1.68
N TYR A 89 6.74 -10.86 2.85
CA TYR A 89 6.72 -11.62 4.09
C TYR A 89 5.54 -12.58 4.19
N ASN A 90 4.33 -12.11 3.84
CA ASN A 90 3.12 -12.92 3.84
C ASN A 90 2.06 -12.31 2.91
N THR A 91 1.83 -12.95 1.76
CA THR A 91 0.86 -12.47 0.74
C THR A 91 -0.59 -12.50 1.23
N SER A 92 -0.89 -13.23 2.32
CA SER A 92 -2.24 -13.26 2.90
C SER A 92 -2.67 -11.91 3.51
N ILE A 93 -1.77 -10.93 3.61
CA ILE A 93 -2.09 -9.54 3.97
C ILE A 93 -3.13 -8.88 3.04
N PHE A 94 -3.25 -9.35 1.79
CA PHE A 94 -4.26 -8.88 0.84
C PHE A 94 -5.63 -9.56 1.01
N ARG A 95 -5.75 -10.63 1.81
CA ARG A 95 -7.04 -11.31 2.00
C ARG A 95 -8.04 -10.37 2.66
N LYS A 96 -9.28 -10.42 2.17
CA LYS A 96 -10.43 -9.82 2.84
C LYS A 96 -10.69 -10.61 4.13
N PRO A 97 -10.92 -9.94 5.28
CA PRO A 97 -11.45 -10.61 6.47
C PRO A 97 -12.75 -11.33 6.11
N THR A 98 -12.92 -12.57 6.55
CA THR A 98 -13.98 -13.47 6.03
C THR A 98 -15.38 -13.22 6.62
N THR A 99 -15.54 -12.54 7.75
CA THR A 99 -16.89 -12.22 8.28
C THR A 99 -16.87 -11.17 9.40
N ALA A 100 -17.87 -10.28 9.39
CA ALA A 100 -18.39 -9.45 10.50
C ALA A 100 -17.45 -8.55 11.31
N THR A 101 -16.17 -8.43 10.95
CA THR A 101 -15.26 -7.43 11.51
C THR A 101 -15.31 -6.17 10.65
N THR A 102 -16.40 -5.41 10.75
CA THR A 102 -16.20 -3.96 10.89
C THR A 102 -15.19 -3.85 12.01
N ALA A 103 -13.95 -3.49 11.68
CA ALA A 103 -12.88 -3.35 12.66
C ALA A 103 -13.40 -2.43 13.77
N THR A 104 -13.92 -3.04 14.83
CA THR A 104 -14.17 -2.33 16.07
C THR A 104 -12.82 -2.23 16.76
N ASN A 105 -12.64 -1.27 17.66
CA ASN A 105 -11.38 -1.09 18.39
C ASN A 105 -10.92 -2.32 19.20
N ASN A 106 -11.68 -3.43 19.17
CA ASN A 106 -11.44 -4.67 19.91
C ASN A 106 -10.98 -5.85 19.03
N ASP A 107 -10.91 -5.73 17.70
CA ASP A 107 -10.41 -6.81 16.85
C ASP A 107 -8.88 -6.94 16.94
N PRO A 108 -8.33 -8.17 16.93
CA PRO A 108 -6.88 -8.35 16.93
C PRO A 108 -6.29 -7.69 15.68
N PRO A 109 -5.17 -6.95 15.81
CA PRO A 109 -4.62 -6.17 14.71
C PRO A 109 -4.36 -7.09 13.52
N PHE A 110 -4.95 -6.79 12.35
CA PHE A 110 -4.71 -7.49 11.09
C PHE A 110 -3.45 -6.92 10.42
N GLY A 111 -2.45 -7.73 10.06
CA GLY A 111 -1.13 -7.23 9.65
C GLY A 111 0.04 -8.19 9.89
N TYR A 112 1.28 -7.71 9.71
CA TYR A 112 2.56 -8.44 9.72
C TYR A 112 2.78 -9.40 10.90
N LYS A 113 2.09 -9.20 12.03
CA LYS A 113 2.10 -10.09 13.21
C LYS A 113 0.71 -10.52 13.69
N SER A 114 -0.28 -10.49 12.82
CA SER A 114 -1.66 -10.81 13.17
C SER A 114 -1.90 -12.31 13.25
N PRO A 115 -2.68 -12.79 14.25
CA PRO A 115 -3.22 -14.16 14.22
C PRO A 115 -4.21 -14.37 13.06
N LEU A 116 -4.67 -13.30 12.41
CA LEU A 116 -5.58 -13.35 11.27
C LEU A 116 -4.85 -13.54 9.92
N LEU A 117 -3.51 -13.39 9.88
CA LEU A 117 -2.75 -13.82 8.71
C LEU A 117 -2.83 -15.34 8.61
N LEU A 118 -2.86 -15.85 7.38
CA LEU A 118 -2.66 -17.29 7.19
C LEU A 118 -1.25 -17.66 7.65
N ASP A 119 -1.14 -18.85 8.24
CA ASP A 119 0.15 -19.48 8.47
C ASP A 119 0.96 -19.51 7.16
N LYS A 120 2.26 -19.23 7.24
CA LYS A 120 3.12 -19.14 6.05
C LYS A 120 3.16 -20.46 5.28
N THR A 121 3.11 -21.60 5.98
CA THR A 121 3.07 -22.92 5.36
C THR A 121 1.82 -23.06 4.50
N ARG A 122 0.67 -22.61 5.01
CA ARG A 122 -0.59 -22.61 4.25
C ARG A 122 -0.49 -21.69 3.03
N VAL A 123 0.10 -20.51 3.15
CA VAL A 123 0.30 -19.60 2.00
C VAL A 123 1.15 -20.25 0.91
N ILE A 124 2.24 -20.90 1.30
CA ILE A 124 3.14 -21.61 0.36
C ILE A 124 2.42 -22.79 -0.29
N GLN A 125 1.70 -23.61 0.49
CA GLN A 125 0.92 -24.74 -0.02
C GLN A 125 -0.15 -24.28 -1.02
N GLU A 126 -0.89 -23.21 -0.71
CA GLU A 126 -1.89 -22.63 -1.62
C GLU A 126 -1.23 -22.09 -2.91
N TYR A 127 -0.05 -21.46 -2.80
CA TYR A 127 0.71 -21.00 -3.97
C TYR A 127 1.19 -22.16 -4.85
N LEU A 128 1.83 -23.17 -4.27
CA LEU A 128 2.29 -24.36 -5.00
C LEU A 128 1.13 -25.12 -5.64
N GLY A 129 0.00 -25.24 -4.93
CA GLY A 129 -1.22 -25.82 -5.48
C GLY A 129 -1.73 -25.06 -6.70
N LYS A 130 -1.65 -23.73 -6.70
CA LYS A 130 -1.96 -22.89 -7.89
C LYS A 130 -0.94 -23.10 -9.00
N CYS A 131 0.36 -23.20 -8.69
CA CYS A 131 1.39 -23.49 -9.69
C CYS A 131 1.13 -24.84 -10.37
N LEU A 132 0.82 -25.90 -9.61
CA LEU A 132 0.48 -27.20 -10.18
C LEU A 132 -0.79 -27.15 -11.03
N ARG A 133 -1.82 -26.43 -10.57
CA ARG A 133 -3.10 -26.29 -11.28
C ARG A 133 -2.98 -25.51 -12.58
N TYR A 134 -2.25 -24.40 -12.57
CA TYR A 134 -2.20 -23.46 -13.70
C TYR A 134 -0.96 -23.62 -14.58
N GLN A 135 0.01 -24.47 -14.20
CA GLN A 135 1.25 -24.73 -14.95
C GLN A 135 1.88 -23.43 -15.47
N PRO A 136 2.17 -22.45 -14.58
CA PRO A 136 2.61 -21.14 -15.01
C PRO A 136 3.92 -21.25 -15.79
N TYR A 137 3.94 -20.69 -16.99
CA TYR A 137 5.13 -20.63 -17.82
C TYR A 137 6.18 -19.74 -17.16
N TYR A 138 7.32 -20.31 -16.78
CA TYR A 138 8.44 -19.52 -16.26
C TYR A 138 9.26 -18.98 -17.45
N LYS A 139 9.44 -17.66 -17.51
CA LYS A 139 10.18 -16.99 -18.59
C LYS A 139 11.70 -16.88 -18.36
N ASN A 140 12.23 -17.58 -17.36
CA ASN A 140 13.65 -17.49 -16.99
C ASN A 140 14.35 -18.82 -17.34
N VAL A 141 14.53 -19.08 -18.62
CA VAL A 141 15.48 -20.07 -19.14
C VAL A 141 16.63 -19.33 -19.81
#